data_AF-A0A2M7KKN8-F1
#
_entry.id   AF-A0A2M7KKN8-F1
#
_cell.length_a   1.000
_cell.length_b   1.000
_cell.length_c   1.000
_cell.angle_alpha   90.00
_cell.angle_beta   90.00
_cell.angle_gamma   90.00
#
_symmetry.space_group_name_H-M   'P 1'
#
loop_
_entity.id
_entity.type
_entity.pdbx_description
1 polymer ?
#
loop_
_entity_poly.entity_id
_entity_poly.type
_entity_poly.pdbx_seq_one_letter_code
_entity_poly.pdbx_strand_id
1 'polypeptide(L)'
;MFRSGDRNTTGDRNTTGPPRTIGTSASRLRAKIDGSHHGAKLSEQEWRTVWLWIESGATHVGTYAALRNEAEMRLGGAASLVFREQKEVFARRCARCHGRGGVPAVPYNAPEWPDTRGLKRPLARHERRVIDSDPLARFGVNAIVNMTRPELSPLLLGPLSKSTGGWGSCGEAFADKDDADYQRLLQSLKKGKQLRDSIPRYTVPGWNPNPQYVREMKRFGILPAGLDPARDKVDPFATDRAYWRSLWGEAGAL
;
A
#
# COMPACT_ATOMS: atom_id res chain seq x y z
N MET A 1 20.60 -14.07 12.81
CA MET A 1 20.91 -14.66 11.49
C MET A 1 19.65 -14.56 10.61
N PHE A 2 19.53 -13.50 9.80
CA PHE A 2 18.40 -13.34 8.89
C PHE A 2 18.67 -14.20 7.66
N ARG A 3 18.02 -15.37 7.56
CA ARG A 3 18.11 -16.21 6.37
C ARG A 3 17.51 -15.44 5.19
N SER A 4 18.27 -15.32 4.10
CA SER A 4 17.91 -14.64 2.86
C SER A 4 16.80 -15.34 2.05
N GLY A 5 16.04 -16.28 2.64
CA GLY A 5 14.97 -17.02 1.99
C GLY A 5 13.57 -16.42 2.17
N ASP A 6 13.42 -15.47 3.10
CA ASP A 6 12.13 -15.10 3.66
C ASP A 6 11.51 -13.88 2.97
N ARG A 7 11.39 -13.98 1.64
CA ARG A 7 10.80 -12.96 0.76
C ARG A 7 9.32 -12.73 1.09
N ASN A 8 9.04 -11.62 1.76
CA ASN A 8 7.69 -11.04 1.83
C ASN A 8 7.41 -10.29 0.51
N THR A 9 7.30 -11.02 -0.60
CA THR A 9 6.90 -10.47 -1.90
C THR A 9 5.41 -10.73 -2.09
N THR A 10 4.59 -9.76 -1.66
CA THR A 10 3.13 -9.76 -1.84
C THR A 10 2.67 -9.68 -3.31
N GLY A 11 3.60 -9.66 -4.27
CA GLY A 11 3.29 -9.55 -5.70
C GLY A 11 3.67 -10.75 -6.56
N ASP A 12 4.21 -11.84 -5.99
CA ASP A 12 4.94 -12.85 -6.78
C ASP A 12 4.49 -14.30 -6.57
N ARG A 13 3.18 -14.55 -6.61
CA ARG A 13 2.74 -15.92 -6.85
C ARG A 13 1.81 -15.91 -8.04
N ASN A 14 2.31 -16.49 -9.15
CA ASN A 14 1.46 -17.22 -10.07
C ASN A 14 0.36 -17.91 -9.26
N THR A 15 -0.89 -17.80 -9.69
CA THR A 15 -2.03 -18.49 -9.09
C THR A 15 -1.91 -20.03 -9.14
N THR A 16 -0.79 -20.56 -9.61
CA THR A 16 -0.45 -21.98 -9.78
C THR A 16 0.58 -22.51 -8.78
N GLY A 17 0.88 -21.78 -7.70
CA GLY A 17 1.75 -22.29 -6.62
C GLY A 17 1.18 -23.57 -5.97
N PRO A 18 2.02 -24.43 -5.36
CA PRO A 18 1.55 -25.62 -4.64
C PRO A 18 0.43 -25.31 -3.64
N PRO A 19 -0.43 -26.29 -3.29
CA PRO A 19 -1.47 -26.09 -2.28
C PRO A 19 -0.91 -25.51 -0.98
N ARG A 20 -1.70 -24.65 -0.32
CA ARG A 20 -1.35 -23.98 0.95
C ARG A 20 -0.14 -23.04 0.89
N THR A 21 0.23 -22.59 -0.31
CA THR A 21 1.24 -21.54 -0.45
C THR A 21 0.63 -20.14 -0.35
N ILE A 22 -0.69 -19.95 -0.48
CA ILE A 22 -1.34 -18.64 -0.34
C ILE A 22 -2.43 -18.67 0.75
N GLY A 23 -3.08 -17.52 0.97
CA GLY A 23 -4.14 -17.37 1.97
C GLY A 23 -3.62 -17.53 3.40
N THR A 24 -4.51 -17.91 4.32
CA THR A 24 -4.20 -17.95 5.74
C THR A 24 -3.14 -18.97 6.08
N SER A 25 -3.11 -20.10 5.36
CA SER A 25 -2.14 -21.18 5.58
C SER A 25 -0.68 -20.76 5.45
N ALA A 26 -0.39 -19.75 4.62
CA ALA A 26 0.94 -19.19 4.42
C ALA A 26 1.13 -17.80 5.05
N SER A 27 0.12 -17.29 5.78
CA SER A 27 0.15 -15.93 6.31
C SER A 27 0.95 -15.87 7.61
N ARG A 28 2.03 -15.07 7.60
CA ARG A 28 2.79 -14.76 8.83
C ARG A 28 1.96 -14.07 9.90
N LEU A 29 0.85 -13.43 9.53
CA LEU A 29 -0.05 -12.82 10.49
C LEU A 29 -0.55 -13.86 11.50
N ARG A 30 -0.71 -15.12 11.08
CA ARG A 30 -1.14 -16.22 11.96
C ARG A 30 -0.20 -16.48 13.12
N ALA A 31 1.10 -16.52 12.84
CA ALA A 31 2.12 -16.66 13.87
C ALA A 31 2.25 -15.41 14.75
N LYS A 32 1.67 -14.27 14.33
CA LYS A 32 1.72 -13.03 15.10
C LYS A 32 0.52 -12.83 16.03
N ILE A 33 -0.52 -13.65 15.90
CA ILE A 33 -1.79 -13.50 16.64
C ILE A 33 -2.12 -14.72 17.51
N ASP A 34 -1.15 -15.63 17.69
CA ASP A 34 -1.25 -16.83 18.52
C ASP A 34 -0.79 -16.63 19.98
N GLY A 35 -0.37 -15.40 20.33
CA GLY A 35 0.20 -15.03 21.62
C GLY A 35 1.73 -14.95 21.64
N SER A 36 2.44 -15.53 20.65
CA SER A 36 3.92 -15.55 20.63
C SER A 36 4.55 -14.19 20.30
N HIS A 37 3.82 -13.31 19.61
CA HIS A 37 4.28 -11.99 19.21
C HIS A 37 3.64 -10.90 20.07
N HIS A 38 4.40 -10.35 21.02
CA HIS A 38 3.94 -9.31 21.95
C HIS A 38 2.69 -9.67 22.76
N GLY A 39 2.45 -10.97 23.00
CA GLY A 39 1.27 -11.43 23.74
C GLY A 39 -0.06 -11.26 23.00
N ALA A 40 -0.04 -10.86 21.72
CA ALA A 40 -1.26 -10.68 20.93
C ALA A 40 -1.92 -12.05 20.68
N LYS A 41 -2.98 -12.34 21.44
CA LYS A 41 -3.76 -13.57 21.34
C LYS A 41 -5.23 -13.22 21.11
N LEU A 42 -5.76 -13.64 19.97
CA LEU A 42 -7.15 -13.40 19.61
C LEU A 42 -8.08 -14.41 20.25
N SER A 43 -9.31 -13.98 20.53
CA SER A 43 -10.44 -14.87 20.74
C SER A 43 -10.75 -15.69 19.47
N GLU A 44 -11.54 -16.75 19.62
CA GLU A 44 -11.97 -17.57 18.48
C GLU A 44 -12.74 -16.76 17.43
N GLN A 45 -13.58 -15.81 17.87
CA GLN A 45 -14.35 -14.95 16.96
C GLN A 45 -13.44 -14.00 16.17
N GLU A 46 -12.53 -13.30 16.85
CA GLU A 46 -11.58 -12.39 16.19
C GLU A 46 -10.66 -13.15 15.22
N TRP A 47 -10.22 -14.34 15.62
CA TRP A 47 -9.47 -15.23 14.74
C TRP A 47 -10.25 -15.58 13.48
N ARG A 48 -11.56 -15.91 13.61
CA ARG A 48 -12.41 -16.25 12.45
C ARG A 48 -12.59 -15.05 11.54
N THR A 49 -12.72 -13.86 12.11
CA THR A 49 -12.77 -12.61 11.34
C THR A 49 -11.48 -12.39 10.55
N VAL A 50 -10.31 -12.53 11.17
CA VAL A 50 -9.03 -12.38 10.47
C VAL A 50 -8.84 -13.46 9.40
N TRP A 51 -9.21 -14.71 9.71
CA TRP A 51 -9.16 -15.81 8.75
C TRP A 51 -10.05 -15.51 7.53
N LEU A 52 -11.33 -15.20 7.75
CA LEU A 52 -12.27 -14.85 6.67
C LEU A 52 -11.77 -13.65 5.86
N TRP A 53 -11.25 -12.61 6.51
CA TRP A 53 -10.71 -11.44 5.83
C TRP A 53 -9.54 -11.81 4.91
N ILE A 54 -8.62 -12.67 5.34
CA ILE A 54 -7.52 -13.16 4.49
C ILE A 54 -8.08 -13.99 3.32
N GLU A 55 -8.98 -14.94 3.60
CA GLU A 55 -9.56 -15.81 2.57
C GLU A 55 -10.43 -15.03 1.56
N SER A 56 -11.02 -13.90 1.96
CA SER A 56 -11.76 -13.01 1.07
C SER A 56 -10.85 -12.02 0.31
N GLY A 57 -9.55 -12.25 0.30
CA GLY A 57 -8.59 -11.43 -0.45
C GLY A 57 -8.02 -10.21 0.29
N ALA A 58 -8.16 -10.17 1.62
CA ALA A 58 -7.63 -9.11 2.48
C ALA A 58 -8.03 -7.69 2.01
N THR A 59 -9.32 -7.52 1.66
CA THR A 59 -9.83 -6.26 1.12
C THR A 59 -9.63 -5.12 2.11
N HIS A 60 -9.03 -4.02 1.64
CA HIS A 60 -8.83 -2.83 2.46
C HIS A 60 -10.09 -1.95 2.53
N VAL A 61 -10.86 -1.90 1.45
CA VAL A 61 -12.00 -1.01 1.28
C VAL A 61 -13.28 -1.85 1.19
N GLY A 62 -14.20 -1.64 2.12
CA GLY A 62 -15.48 -2.37 2.20
C GLY A 62 -16.69 -1.59 1.72
N THR A 63 -16.49 -0.44 1.07
CA THR A 63 -17.56 0.46 0.64
C THR A 63 -17.24 1.13 -0.71
N TYR A 64 -18.27 1.34 -1.54
CA TYR A 64 -18.15 2.10 -2.79
C TYR A 64 -17.90 3.58 -2.55
N ALA A 65 -18.23 4.10 -1.36
CA ALA A 65 -18.01 5.48 -0.97
C ALA A 65 -16.53 5.90 -1.00
N ALA A 66 -15.62 4.95 -0.87
CA ALA A 66 -14.18 5.15 -0.85
C ALA A 66 -13.52 5.15 -2.23
N LEU A 67 -14.30 5.10 -3.31
CA LEU A 67 -13.80 5.34 -4.66
C LEU A 67 -13.21 6.75 -4.73
N ARG A 68 -12.00 6.85 -5.28
CA ARG A 68 -11.29 8.13 -5.35
C ARG A 68 -11.87 9.02 -6.43
N ASN A 69 -11.98 10.32 -6.15
CA ASN A 69 -12.22 11.34 -7.16
C ASN A 69 -10.90 11.85 -7.77
N GLU A 70 -11.01 12.75 -8.74
CA GLU A 70 -9.85 13.32 -9.44
C GLU A 70 -8.88 14.08 -8.51
N ALA A 71 -9.40 14.83 -7.53
CA ALA A 71 -8.57 15.55 -6.56
C ALA A 71 -7.77 14.58 -5.68
N GLU A 72 -8.41 13.52 -5.19
CA GLU A 72 -7.74 12.46 -4.44
C GLU A 72 -6.72 11.72 -5.31
N MET A 73 -7.01 11.51 -6.60
CA MET A 73 -6.08 10.91 -7.58
C MET A 73 -4.81 11.74 -7.77
N ARG A 74 -4.92 13.08 -7.84
CA ARG A 74 -3.77 13.99 -7.94
C ARG A 74 -2.77 13.85 -6.79
N LEU A 75 -3.22 13.47 -5.60
CA LEU A 75 -2.35 13.18 -4.45
C LEU A 75 -1.60 11.82 -4.55
N GLY A 76 -1.87 11.02 -5.58
CA GLY A 76 -1.25 9.70 -5.77
C GLY A 76 0.28 9.75 -5.91
N GLY A 77 0.83 10.88 -6.39
CA GLY A 77 2.28 11.07 -6.54
C GLY A 77 3.02 11.44 -5.26
N ALA A 78 2.33 11.60 -4.13
CA ALA A 78 2.93 12.04 -2.88
C ALA A 78 4.02 11.08 -2.35
N ALA A 79 3.77 9.77 -2.44
CA ALA A 79 4.75 8.74 -2.04
C ALA A 79 6.02 8.77 -2.91
N SER A 80 5.88 9.17 -4.17
CA SER A 80 6.98 9.22 -5.14
C SER A 80 7.76 10.53 -5.11
N LEU A 81 7.35 11.51 -4.28
CA LEU A 81 7.96 12.83 -4.23
C LEU A 81 9.47 12.76 -3.92
N VAL A 82 9.86 11.90 -2.98
CA VAL A 82 11.27 11.71 -2.58
C VAL A 82 12.18 11.34 -3.75
N PHE A 83 11.73 10.48 -4.67
CA PHE A 83 12.51 10.08 -5.84
C PHE A 83 12.64 11.21 -6.86
N ARG A 84 11.63 12.09 -6.95
CA ARG A 84 11.66 13.25 -7.84
C ARG A 84 12.52 14.39 -7.31
N GLU A 85 12.55 14.59 -5.99
CA GLU A 85 13.25 15.71 -5.36
C GLU A 85 14.68 15.38 -4.93
N GLN A 86 14.98 14.13 -4.54
CA GLN A 86 16.28 13.76 -3.96
C GLN A 86 17.17 13.01 -4.93
N LYS A 87 17.17 13.53 -6.16
CA LYS A 87 17.80 12.96 -7.33
C LYS A 87 19.27 12.65 -7.17
N GLU A 88 19.97 13.62 -6.62
CA GLU A 88 21.41 13.59 -6.40
C GLU A 88 21.78 12.63 -5.27
N VAL A 89 20.92 12.50 -4.25
CA VAL A 89 21.17 11.56 -3.13
C VAL A 89 21.16 10.13 -3.63
N PHE A 90 20.15 9.74 -4.41
CA PHE A 90 20.06 8.39 -4.99
C PHE A 90 21.26 8.08 -5.90
N ALA A 91 21.66 9.03 -6.73
CA ALA A 91 22.81 8.87 -7.63
C ALA A 91 24.13 8.71 -6.85
N ARG A 92 24.37 9.51 -5.81
CA ARG A 92 25.63 9.46 -5.05
C ARG A 92 25.72 8.30 -4.09
N ARG A 93 24.61 7.93 -3.44
CA ARG A 93 24.58 6.97 -2.32
C ARG A 93 24.13 5.59 -2.78
N CYS A 94 22.96 5.50 -3.39
CA CYS A 94 22.32 4.21 -3.70
C CYS A 94 22.91 3.54 -4.95
N ALA A 95 23.26 4.31 -5.98
CA ALA A 95 23.79 3.79 -7.25
C ALA A 95 25.25 3.28 -7.15
N ARG A 96 25.89 3.41 -5.98
CA ARG A 96 27.17 2.75 -5.68
C ARG A 96 27.02 1.23 -5.66
N CYS A 97 25.87 0.74 -5.18
CA CYS A 97 25.57 -0.70 -5.11
C CYS A 97 24.48 -1.10 -6.11
N HIS A 98 23.39 -0.33 -6.19
CA HIS A 98 22.23 -0.68 -7.01
C HIS A 98 22.46 -0.40 -8.49
N GLY A 99 22.05 -1.32 -9.36
CA GLY A 99 22.26 -1.25 -10.81
C GLY A 99 23.63 -1.76 -11.27
N ARG A 100 24.38 -2.43 -10.38
CA ARG A 100 25.72 -3.00 -10.64
C ARG A 100 25.77 -4.44 -10.13
N GLY A 101 26.60 -5.28 -10.75
CA GLY A 101 26.92 -6.63 -10.23
C GLY A 101 25.69 -7.51 -9.96
N GLY A 102 24.62 -7.38 -10.74
CA GLY A 102 23.38 -8.13 -10.55
C GLY A 102 22.47 -7.61 -9.42
N VAL A 103 22.82 -6.52 -8.73
CA VAL A 103 21.95 -5.88 -7.74
C VAL A 103 20.89 -5.05 -8.47
N PRO A 104 19.58 -5.28 -8.24
CA PRO A 104 18.54 -4.55 -8.95
C PRO A 104 18.61 -3.04 -8.67
N ALA A 105 18.36 -2.22 -9.69
CA ALA A 105 18.34 -0.77 -9.55
C ALA A 105 17.23 -0.33 -8.57
N VAL A 106 17.47 0.74 -7.82
CA VAL A 106 16.38 1.44 -7.11
C VAL A 106 15.55 2.18 -8.18
N PRO A 107 14.21 2.09 -8.17
CA PRO A 107 13.36 2.70 -9.18
C PRO A 107 13.36 4.22 -8.99
N TYR A 108 14.37 4.82 -9.58
CA TYR A 108 14.61 6.24 -9.57
C TYR A 108 13.86 6.94 -10.71
N ASN A 109 13.73 6.21 -11.82
CA ASN A 109 12.97 6.55 -13.02
C ASN A 109 12.44 5.22 -13.58
N ALA A 110 11.57 4.51 -12.83
CA ALA A 110 10.94 3.30 -13.39
C ALA A 110 10.31 3.72 -14.72
N PRO A 111 10.87 3.30 -15.85
CA PRO A 111 10.42 3.83 -17.11
C PRO A 111 8.95 3.41 -17.26
N GLU A 112 8.05 4.33 -17.61
CA GLU A 112 6.69 3.98 -18.05
C GLU A 112 6.81 3.23 -19.38
N TRP A 113 7.34 2.01 -19.36
CA TRP A 113 7.74 1.32 -20.57
C TRP A 113 6.90 0.07 -20.77
N PRO A 114 6.49 -0.20 -22.02
CA PRO A 114 6.08 -1.52 -22.43
C PRO A 114 7.34 -2.41 -22.51
N ASP A 115 7.99 -2.64 -21.36
CA ASP A 115 8.96 -3.72 -21.21
C ASP A 115 8.18 -5.01 -21.45
N THR A 116 8.63 -5.83 -22.39
CA THR A 116 7.95 -7.09 -22.69
C THR A 116 8.10 -8.09 -21.53
N ARG A 117 9.02 -7.84 -20.57
CA ARG A 117 9.28 -8.67 -19.39
C ARG A 117 9.39 -10.15 -19.72
N GLY A 118 10.04 -10.47 -20.85
CA GLY A 118 10.22 -11.83 -21.36
C GLY A 118 9.07 -12.37 -22.23
N LEU A 119 8.08 -11.54 -22.58
CA LEU A 119 7.04 -11.87 -23.54
C LEU A 119 7.48 -11.51 -24.97
N LYS A 120 6.86 -12.17 -25.96
CA LYS A 120 7.02 -11.85 -27.39
C LYS A 120 6.09 -10.71 -27.86
N ARG A 121 5.41 -10.05 -26.92
CA ARG A 121 4.50 -8.93 -27.19
C ARG A 121 4.69 -7.83 -26.15
N PRO A 122 4.34 -6.57 -26.48
CA PRO A 122 4.22 -5.51 -25.48
C PRO A 122 3.25 -5.90 -24.36
N LEU A 123 3.56 -5.48 -23.13
CA LEU A 123 2.62 -5.51 -22.02
C LEU A 123 1.57 -4.40 -22.20
N ALA A 124 0.30 -4.70 -21.87
CA ALA A 124 -0.70 -3.64 -21.75
C ALA A 124 -0.35 -2.70 -20.57
N ARG A 125 -0.84 -1.45 -20.61
CA ARG A 125 -0.54 -0.42 -19.59
C ARG A 125 -0.78 -0.88 -18.13
N HIS A 126 -1.73 -1.78 -17.93
CA HIS A 126 -2.12 -2.31 -16.61
C HIS A 126 -1.71 -3.77 -16.40
N GLU A 127 -1.02 -4.37 -17.37
CA GLU A 127 -0.51 -5.72 -17.27
C GLU A 127 0.85 -5.70 -16.58
N ARG A 128 0.93 -6.33 -15.40
CA ARG A 128 2.18 -6.46 -14.65
C ARG A 128 2.56 -7.92 -14.55
N ARG A 129 3.68 -8.28 -15.17
CA ARG A 129 4.35 -9.58 -14.97
C ARG A 129 5.51 -9.40 -14.01
N VAL A 130 5.46 -9.93 -12.80
CA VAL A 130 6.64 -9.93 -11.90
C VAL A 130 7.64 -10.97 -12.40
N ILE A 131 8.93 -10.61 -12.39
CA ILE A 131 10.02 -11.50 -12.81
C ILE A 131 10.96 -11.74 -11.63
N ASP A 132 11.77 -12.78 -11.72
CA ASP A 132 12.79 -13.04 -10.71
C ASP A 132 13.71 -11.82 -10.53
N SER A 133 13.90 -11.42 -9.27
CA SER A 133 14.68 -10.24 -8.89
C SER A 133 14.16 -8.91 -9.45
N ASP A 134 12.85 -8.80 -9.72
CA ASP A 134 12.20 -7.56 -10.17
C ASP A 134 12.49 -6.37 -9.22
N PRO A 135 13.23 -5.33 -9.68
CA PRO A 135 13.47 -4.12 -8.90
C PRO A 135 12.18 -3.38 -8.53
N LEU A 136 11.13 -3.43 -9.37
CA LEU A 136 9.85 -2.78 -9.11
C LEU A 136 9.02 -3.53 -8.07
N ALA A 137 9.24 -4.84 -7.91
CA ALA A 137 8.62 -5.61 -6.83
C ALA A 137 9.36 -5.39 -5.50
N ARG A 138 10.69 -5.34 -5.54
CA ARG A 138 11.53 -5.19 -4.32
C ARG A 138 11.61 -3.76 -3.81
N PHE A 139 11.79 -2.80 -4.70
CA PHE A 139 12.10 -1.40 -4.37
C PHE A 139 11.03 -0.43 -4.88
N GLY A 140 9.89 -0.93 -5.36
CA GLY A 140 8.76 -0.09 -5.74
C GLY A 140 8.32 0.83 -4.60
N VAL A 141 7.84 2.03 -4.93
CA VAL A 141 7.44 3.05 -3.95
C VAL A 141 6.54 2.50 -2.83
N ASN A 142 5.57 1.65 -3.18
CA ASN A 142 4.63 1.06 -2.21
C ASN A 142 5.29 0.05 -1.24
N ALA A 143 6.47 -0.46 -1.57
CA ALA A 143 7.22 -1.39 -0.73
C ALA A 143 8.20 -0.68 0.21
N ILE A 144 8.81 0.43 -0.22
CA ILE A 144 9.92 1.06 0.51
C ILE A 144 9.60 2.43 1.12
N VAL A 145 8.43 3.00 0.83
CA VAL A 145 7.98 4.27 1.43
C VAL A 145 6.83 4.02 2.40
N ASN A 146 7.02 4.41 3.66
CA ASN A 146 5.98 4.42 4.67
C ASN A 146 5.47 5.85 4.88
N MET A 147 4.39 6.23 4.18
CA MET A 147 3.83 7.58 4.30
C MET A 147 3.20 7.86 5.66
N THR A 148 2.76 6.84 6.40
CA THR A 148 2.15 7.06 7.73
C THR A 148 3.21 7.40 8.76
N ARG A 149 4.37 6.72 8.70
CA ARG A 149 5.53 6.87 9.58
C ARG A 149 6.81 7.00 8.74
N PRO A 150 7.10 8.20 8.18
CA PRO A 150 8.22 8.44 7.27
C PRO A 150 9.56 7.89 7.74
N GLU A 151 9.88 8.09 9.02
CA GLU A 151 11.10 7.63 9.70
C GLU A 151 11.24 6.10 9.75
N LEU A 152 10.13 5.36 9.58
CA LEU A 152 10.10 3.90 9.51
C LEU A 152 10.07 3.37 8.07
N SER A 153 10.34 4.23 7.08
CA SER A 153 10.41 3.80 5.68
C SER A 153 11.62 2.87 5.48
N PRO A 154 11.45 1.70 4.83
CA PRO A 154 12.58 0.86 4.41
C PRO A 154 13.63 1.62 3.60
N LEU A 155 13.22 2.64 2.84
CA LEU A 155 14.12 3.54 2.11
C LEU A 155 15.17 4.21 3.02
N LEU A 156 14.82 4.51 4.27
CA LEU A 156 15.73 5.11 5.26
C LEU A 156 16.42 4.04 6.11
N LEU A 157 15.69 3.02 6.55
CA LEU A 157 16.19 2.02 7.50
C LEU A 157 17.07 0.97 6.83
N GLY A 158 16.80 0.62 5.57
CA GLY A 158 17.56 -0.37 4.81
C GLY A 158 19.06 -0.07 4.70
N PRO A 159 19.48 1.14 4.27
CA PRO A 159 20.88 1.52 4.14
C PRO A 159 21.55 1.98 5.44
N LEU A 160 20.84 1.96 6.57
CA LEU A 160 21.35 2.32 7.88
C LEU A 160 21.77 1.03 8.63
N SER A 161 22.92 1.05 9.29
CA SER A 161 23.44 -0.12 10.00
C SER A 161 22.57 -0.49 11.20
N LYS A 162 22.65 -1.75 11.66
CA LYS A 162 21.87 -2.19 12.84
C LYS A 162 22.31 -1.50 14.12
N SER A 163 23.61 -1.22 14.27
CA SER A 163 24.17 -0.53 15.44
C SER A 163 23.67 0.92 15.56
N THR A 164 23.29 1.54 14.45
CA THR A 164 22.73 2.90 14.41
C THR A 164 21.19 2.90 14.29
N GLY A 165 20.56 1.74 14.53
CA GLY A 165 19.10 1.60 14.60
C GLY A 165 18.41 1.41 13.24
N GLY A 166 19.16 1.03 12.21
CA GLY A 166 18.65 0.62 10.90
C GLY A 166 18.47 -0.90 10.77
N TRP A 167 18.16 -1.34 9.56
CA TRP A 167 17.96 -2.75 9.21
C TRP A 167 19.22 -3.39 8.65
N GLY A 168 20.15 -2.61 8.09
CA GLY A 168 21.34 -3.11 7.39
C GLY A 168 20.96 -4.12 6.30
N SER A 169 19.87 -3.88 5.58
CA SER A 169 19.35 -4.80 4.57
C SER A 169 19.93 -4.56 3.18
N CYS A 170 20.63 -3.44 2.98
CA CYS A 170 21.51 -3.19 1.84
C CYS A 170 22.85 -2.60 2.33
N GLY A 171 23.69 -2.10 1.42
CA GLY A 171 24.95 -1.47 1.80
C GLY A 171 24.76 -0.24 2.70
N GLU A 172 25.70 -0.02 3.61
CA GLU A 172 25.68 1.13 4.51
C GLU A 172 25.92 2.42 3.71
N ALA A 173 24.85 3.21 3.52
CA ALA A 173 24.89 4.43 2.72
C ALA A 173 24.91 5.71 3.58
N PHE A 174 24.47 5.59 4.83
CA PHE A 174 24.41 6.65 5.84
C PHE A 174 25.18 6.20 7.08
N ALA A 175 25.91 7.13 7.69
CA ALA A 175 26.65 6.84 8.92
C ALA A 175 25.68 6.56 10.09
N ASP A 176 24.68 7.42 10.25
CA ASP A 176 23.67 7.37 11.30
C ASP A 176 22.39 8.10 10.83
N LYS A 177 21.49 8.42 11.77
CA LYS A 177 20.27 9.20 11.48
C LYS A 177 20.52 10.69 11.33
N ASP A 178 21.68 11.21 11.73
CA ASP A 178 22.03 12.63 11.62
C ASP A 178 22.78 12.95 10.32
N ASP A 179 23.15 11.92 9.52
CA ASP A 179 23.68 12.07 8.17
C ASP A 179 22.81 13.03 7.33
N ALA A 180 23.47 14.03 6.73
CA ALA A 180 22.78 15.08 5.99
C ALA A 180 21.92 14.55 4.83
N ASP A 181 22.37 13.51 4.13
CA ASP A 181 21.61 12.91 3.04
C ASP A 181 20.45 12.06 3.60
N TYR A 182 20.61 11.39 4.76
CA TYR A 182 19.50 10.74 5.47
C TYR A 182 18.40 11.75 5.83
N GLN A 183 18.78 12.87 6.44
CA GLN A 183 17.85 13.92 6.84
C GLN A 183 17.14 14.54 5.64
N ARG A 184 17.83 14.76 4.51
CA ARG A 184 17.21 15.22 3.26
C ARG A 184 16.12 14.27 2.76
N LEU A 185 16.38 12.95 2.76
CA LEU A 185 15.38 11.96 2.38
C LEU A 185 14.18 11.97 3.35
N LEU A 186 14.44 12.00 4.67
CA LEU A 186 13.39 12.04 5.69
C LEU A 186 12.50 13.28 5.54
N GLN A 187 13.08 14.45 5.27
CA GLN A 187 12.29 15.67 5.08
C GLN A 187 11.41 15.62 3.83
N SER A 188 11.92 15.09 2.71
CA SER A 188 11.11 14.91 1.50
C SER A 188 9.98 13.88 1.73
N LEU A 189 10.22 12.81 2.50
CA LEU A 189 9.18 11.87 2.90
C LEU A 189 8.12 12.52 3.80
N LYS A 190 8.52 13.38 4.74
CA LYS A 190 7.59 14.16 5.58
C LYS A 190 6.74 15.12 4.75
N LYS A 191 7.31 15.77 3.73
CA LYS A 191 6.57 16.59 2.76
C LYS A 191 5.56 15.75 1.97
N GLY A 192 5.95 14.55 1.54
CA GLY A 192 5.04 13.58 0.93
C GLY A 192 3.88 13.20 1.86
N LYS A 193 4.14 12.95 3.15
CA LYS A 193 3.10 12.72 4.16
C LYS A 193 2.16 13.92 4.31
N GLN A 194 2.68 15.14 4.42
CA GLN A 194 1.87 16.36 4.53
C GLN A 194 0.93 16.51 3.31
N LEU A 195 1.46 16.32 2.10
CA LEU A 195 0.64 16.33 0.89
C LEU A 195 -0.42 15.22 0.90
N ARG A 196 -0.07 14.03 1.40
CA ARG A 196 -1.01 12.90 1.47
C ARG A 196 -2.12 13.11 2.49
N ASP A 197 -1.84 13.82 3.57
CA ASP A 197 -2.76 14.09 4.68
C ASP A 197 -3.52 15.42 4.51
N SER A 198 -3.27 16.20 3.44
CA SER A 198 -3.97 17.46 3.17
C SER A 198 -5.45 17.28 2.81
N ILE A 199 -5.85 16.06 2.44
CA ILE A 199 -7.23 15.66 2.24
C ILE A 199 -7.46 14.42 3.10
N PRO A 200 -8.46 14.41 4.01
CA PRO A 200 -8.81 13.21 4.75
C PRO A 200 -9.03 12.04 3.79
N ARG A 201 -8.57 10.85 4.19
CA ARG A 201 -8.62 9.64 3.35
C ARG A 201 -9.59 8.66 3.97
N TYR A 202 -10.08 7.71 3.18
CA TYR A 202 -10.83 6.58 3.73
C TYR A 202 -10.09 5.98 4.95
N THR A 203 -10.83 5.73 6.04
CA THR A 203 -10.36 5.34 7.39
C THR A 203 -9.71 6.42 8.27
N VAL A 204 -9.48 7.63 7.78
CA VAL A 204 -8.97 8.76 8.58
C VAL A 204 -10.15 9.55 9.18
N PRO A 205 -10.10 9.93 10.48
CA PRO A 205 -11.11 10.80 11.07
C PRO A 205 -11.36 12.07 10.23
N GLY A 206 -12.63 12.44 10.10
CA GLY A 206 -13.03 13.60 9.30
C GLY A 206 -13.26 13.30 7.81
N TRP A 207 -12.88 12.13 7.30
CA TRP A 207 -13.24 11.72 5.94
C TRP A 207 -14.75 11.67 5.74
N ASN A 208 -15.18 12.05 4.53
CA ASN A 208 -16.56 11.96 4.05
C ASN A 208 -16.53 11.42 2.62
N PRO A 209 -17.57 10.69 2.17
CA PRO A 209 -17.66 10.26 0.79
C PRO A 209 -17.59 11.43 -0.19
N ASN A 210 -17.03 11.18 -1.38
CA ASN A 210 -16.93 12.22 -2.39
C ASN A 210 -18.34 12.66 -2.88
N PRO A 211 -18.47 13.88 -3.44
CA PRO A 211 -19.76 14.38 -3.91
C PRO A 211 -20.43 13.53 -4.99
N GLN A 212 -19.65 12.79 -5.78
CA GLN A 212 -20.17 11.91 -6.83
C GLN A 212 -20.92 10.70 -6.24
N TYR A 213 -20.36 10.07 -5.21
CA TYR A 213 -21.03 9.01 -4.46
C TYR A 213 -22.34 9.52 -3.85
N VAL A 214 -22.30 10.68 -3.19
CA VAL A 214 -23.49 11.29 -2.59
C VAL A 214 -24.55 11.62 -3.64
N ARG A 215 -24.15 12.15 -4.80
CA ARG A 215 -25.07 12.41 -5.92
C ARG A 215 -25.77 11.13 -6.39
N GLU A 216 -25.04 10.04 -6.59
CA GLU A 216 -25.65 8.78 -7.02
C GLU A 216 -26.56 8.21 -5.94
N MET A 217 -26.15 8.22 -4.67
CA MET A 217 -27.01 7.73 -3.58
C MET A 217 -28.28 8.56 -3.40
N LYS A 218 -28.25 9.86 -3.69
CA LYS A 218 -29.46 10.70 -3.78
C LYS A 218 -30.34 10.30 -4.96
N ARG A 219 -29.73 10.07 -6.13
CA ARG A 219 -30.45 9.65 -7.35
C ARG A 219 -31.19 8.32 -7.15
N PHE A 220 -30.61 7.40 -6.39
CA PHE A 220 -31.24 6.13 -6.03
C PHE A 220 -32.25 6.24 -4.87
N GLY A 221 -32.49 7.43 -4.33
CA GLY A 221 -33.42 7.64 -3.20
C GLY A 221 -32.91 7.12 -1.86
N ILE A 222 -31.62 6.79 -1.73
CA ILE A 222 -31.02 6.27 -0.50
C ILE A 222 -30.64 7.40 0.45
N LEU A 223 -30.11 8.51 -0.08
CA LEU A 223 -29.80 9.72 0.69
C LEU A 223 -30.83 10.84 0.43
N PRO A 224 -31.12 11.70 1.43
CA PRO A 224 -32.02 12.83 1.25
C PRO A 224 -31.54 13.81 0.17
N ALA A 225 -32.45 14.34 -0.65
CA ALA A 225 -32.11 15.29 -1.71
C ALA A 225 -31.37 16.54 -1.20
N GLY A 226 -31.69 16.99 0.03
CA GLY A 226 -31.09 18.17 0.67
C GLY A 226 -29.72 17.97 1.32
N LEU A 227 -29.18 16.74 1.38
CA LEU A 227 -27.92 16.45 2.08
C LEU A 227 -26.73 17.17 1.45
N ASP A 228 -25.97 17.96 2.20
CA ASP A 228 -24.78 18.66 1.71
C ASP A 228 -23.51 17.90 2.13
N PRO A 229 -22.76 17.27 1.20
CA PRO A 229 -21.55 16.52 1.53
C PRO A 229 -20.41 17.38 2.13
N ALA A 230 -20.47 18.71 2.02
CA ALA A 230 -19.51 19.60 2.66
C ALA A 230 -19.80 19.81 4.15
N ARG A 231 -21.04 19.56 4.60
CA ARG A 231 -21.51 19.86 5.95
C ARG A 231 -21.97 18.62 6.71
N ASP A 232 -22.64 17.71 6.02
CA ASP A 232 -23.29 16.55 6.58
C ASP A 232 -22.39 15.31 6.52
N LYS A 233 -22.44 14.51 7.59
CA LYS A 233 -21.73 13.22 7.64
C LYS A 233 -22.58 12.12 7.02
N VAL A 234 -21.95 11.30 6.19
CA VAL A 234 -22.56 10.10 5.61
C VAL A 234 -21.89 8.88 6.21
N ASP A 235 -22.68 7.97 6.79
CA ASP A 235 -22.21 6.62 7.10
C ASP A 235 -22.19 5.80 5.80
N PRO A 236 -21.00 5.50 5.24
CA PRO A 236 -20.90 4.82 3.96
C PRO A 236 -21.38 3.36 4.03
N PHE A 237 -21.25 2.70 5.18
CA PHE A 237 -21.64 1.30 5.32
C PHE A 237 -23.15 1.15 5.47
N ALA A 238 -23.79 2.05 6.23
CA ALA A 238 -25.24 2.10 6.30
C ALA A 238 -25.85 2.45 4.94
N THR A 239 -25.26 3.43 4.25
CA THR A 239 -25.72 3.87 2.92
C THR A 239 -25.59 2.76 1.88
N ASP A 240 -24.42 2.11 1.77
CA ASP A 240 -24.23 0.99 0.84
C ASP A 240 -25.17 -0.17 1.15
N ARG A 241 -25.38 -0.49 2.44
CA ARG A 241 -26.33 -1.55 2.84
C ARG A 241 -27.76 -1.22 2.44
N ALA A 242 -28.20 0.02 2.59
CA ALA A 242 -29.52 0.47 2.18
C ALA A 242 -29.68 0.40 0.66
N TYR A 243 -28.67 0.85 -0.10
CA TYR A 243 -28.63 0.71 -1.56
C TYR A 243 -28.74 -0.75 -2.02
N TRP A 244 -27.95 -1.67 -1.45
CA TRP A 244 -28.04 -3.07 -1.85
C TRP A 244 -29.38 -3.71 -1.51
N ARG A 245 -29.98 -3.33 -0.37
CA ARG A 245 -31.31 -3.79 0.03
C ARG A 245 -32.41 -3.28 -0.90
N SER A 246 -32.31 -2.06 -1.44
CA SER A 246 -33.32 -1.54 -2.37
C SER A 246 -33.33 -2.28 -3.71
N LEU A 247 -32.30 -3.08 -4.00
CA LEU A 247 -32.22 -3.94 -5.18
C LEU A 247 -32.69 -5.38 -4.92
N TRP A 248 -33.00 -5.73 -3.66
CA TRP A 248 -33.67 -6.99 -3.38
C TRP A 248 -35.09 -6.88 -3.96
N GLY A 249 -35.45 -7.76 -4.88
CA GLY A 249 -36.85 -7.84 -5.34
C GLY A 249 -37.78 -8.13 -4.17
N GLU A 250 -39.09 -8.06 -4.40
CA GLU A 250 -40.10 -8.56 -3.45
C GLU A 250 -39.96 -10.09 -3.27
N ALA A 251 -38.95 -10.52 -2.51
CA ALA A 251 -38.84 -11.89 -2.02
C ALA A 251 -39.79 -12.04 -0.82
N GLY A 252 -41.09 -11.97 -1.10
CA GLY A 252 -42.19 -12.09 -0.14
C GLY A 252 -43.49 -12.64 -0.75
N ALA A 253 -43.45 -13.18 -1.97
CA ALA A 253 -44.56 -13.89 -2.59
C ALA A 253 -44.03 -15.11 -3.38
N LEU A 254 -43.49 -16.09 -2.66
CA LEU A 254 -43.47 -17.51 -3.06
C LEU A 254 -43.81 -18.35 -1.84
#